data_AF-A0A2E9KX28-F1
#
_entry.id   AF-A0A2E9KX28-F1
#
_cell.length_a   1.000
_cell.length_b   1.000
_cell.length_c   1.000
_cell.angle_alpha   90.00
_cell.angle_beta   90.00
_cell.angle_gamma   90.00
#
_symmetry.space_group_name_H-M   'P 1'
#
loop_
_entity.id
_entity.type
_entity.pdbx_description
1 polymer ?
#
loop_
_entity_poly.entity_id
_entity_poly.type
_entity_poly.pdbx_seq_one_letter_code
_entity_poly.pdbx_strand_id
1 'polypeptide(L)'
;KLLEMVSIVNFPASIALQTNTPDVLQNIKRKNIPFDKYVAFQKELMLKSRDNSVTELILCLPGETKETFLNTLRDVINSGVQSIDIYTMMNLKGTPMSSVENSERYNNIIRHRTVPRQFSIIDGTKIMDTEEVVVGTKNMSFDDYISLRGLSFIVTTFFSSAELSPLKRFLFEYKMDIAEWIFSISDRLSEYPELYQNYKAFLKETEDELFLSREALIAFYDNSENFEALCSGRLGDNLLRKYKLIALSGNYESCLKLAVSVARKIIHDSFEDHKKMDAMIDDLTSYLLTRDMKSFLLGKSYSYHKQFHLKHDIPLWLVNSDPGLFLKDFNSTCDYTATFTDDTIKRLKDIVKMNKDLTLSLQILYRDGTIREYWPQWVKN
;
A
#
# COMPACT_ATOMS: atom_id res chain seq x y z
N LYS A 1 -12.16 24.96 -5.82
CA LYS A 1 -13.12 23.83 -5.77
C LYS A 1 -12.55 22.59 -5.08
N LEU A 2 -11.80 21.66 -5.70
CA LEU A 2 -11.34 20.45 -4.96
C LEU A 2 -10.42 20.79 -3.78
N LEU A 3 -9.40 21.64 -3.99
CA LEU A 3 -8.50 22.09 -2.92
C LEU A 3 -9.22 22.87 -1.82
N GLU A 4 -10.19 23.69 -2.23
CA GLU A 4 -11.06 24.45 -1.32
C GLU A 4 -11.93 23.51 -0.48
N MET A 5 -12.50 22.45 -1.07
CA MET A 5 -13.21 21.41 -0.33
C MET A 5 -12.28 20.77 0.71
N VAL A 6 -11.08 20.31 0.31
CA VAL A 6 -10.12 19.70 1.24
C VAL A 6 -9.80 20.63 2.42
N SER A 7 -9.62 21.93 2.17
CA SER A 7 -9.37 22.91 3.23
C SER A 7 -10.53 23.10 4.23
N ILE A 8 -11.75 22.74 3.82
CA ILE A 8 -12.96 22.84 4.66
C ILE A 8 -13.22 21.52 5.40
N VAL A 9 -13.16 20.38 4.69
CA VAL A 9 -13.62 19.09 5.27
C VAL A 9 -12.54 18.44 6.16
N ASN A 10 -11.26 18.82 6.02
CA ASN A 10 -10.15 18.26 6.80
C ASN A 10 -10.10 16.72 6.80
N PHE A 11 -10.42 16.11 5.64
CA PHE A 11 -10.28 14.67 5.38
C PHE A 11 -9.24 14.43 4.27
N PRO A 12 -8.52 13.29 4.30
CA PRO A 12 -7.67 12.87 3.21
C PRO A 12 -8.43 12.87 1.88
N ALA A 13 -7.84 13.49 0.85
CA ALA A 13 -8.48 13.55 -0.46
C ALA A 13 -8.43 12.18 -1.14
N SER A 14 -9.59 11.54 -1.35
CA SER A 14 -9.70 10.32 -2.15
C SER A 14 -10.41 10.60 -3.47
N ILE A 15 -9.81 10.20 -4.60
CA ILE A 15 -10.42 10.26 -5.93
C ILE A 15 -10.43 8.86 -6.53
N ALA A 16 -11.61 8.27 -6.69
CA ALA A 16 -11.74 6.99 -7.39
C ALA A 16 -11.60 7.20 -8.90
N LEU A 17 -10.46 6.82 -9.49
CA LEU A 17 -10.30 6.81 -10.95
C LEU A 17 -10.88 5.53 -11.56
N GLN A 18 -10.75 4.40 -10.85
CA GLN A 18 -11.07 3.04 -11.28
C GLN A 18 -10.18 2.55 -12.43
N THR A 19 -10.08 3.31 -13.51
CA THR A 19 -9.16 3.14 -14.63
C THR A 19 -8.93 4.49 -15.32
N ASN A 20 -7.87 4.64 -16.11
CA ASN A 20 -7.69 5.79 -17.01
C ASN A 20 -7.86 5.40 -18.49
N THR A 21 -8.22 4.15 -18.77
CA THR A 21 -8.39 3.62 -20.13
C THR A 21 -9.71 4.11 -20.75
N PRO A 22 -9.70 4.91 -21.83
CA PRO A 22 -10.92 5.55 -22.36
C PRO A 22 -12.04 4.56 -22.75
N ASP A 23 -11.69 3.47 -23.43
CA ASP A 23 -12.68 2.47 -23.88
C ASP A 23 -13.28 1.71 -22.69
N VAL A 24 -12.48 1.45 -21.64
CA VAL A 24 -12.97 0.82 -20.41
C VAL A 24 -13.91 1.78 -19.67
N LEU A 25 -13.55 3.06 -19.56
CA LEU A 25 -14.44 4.09 -18.99
C LEU A 25 -15.77 4.17 -19.73
N GLN A 26 -15.75 4.08 -21.07
CA GLN A 26 -16.97 4.02 -21.87
C GLN A 26 -17.80 2.76 -21.57
N ASN A 27 -17.15 1.58 -21.50
CA ASN A 27 -17.83 0.32 -21.22
C ASN A 27 -18.54 0.33 -19.86
N ILE A 28 -17.95 0.98 -18.85
CA ILE A 28 -18.51 1.10 -17.50
C ILE A 28 -19.36 2.37 -17.30
N LYS A 29 -19.57 3.15 -18.37
CA LYS A 29 -20.35 4.40 -18.38
C LYS A 29 -19.84 5.44 -17.37
N ARG A 30 -18.51 5.50 -17.18
CA ARG A 30 -17.83 6.43 -16.27
C ARG A 30 -17.21 7.58 -17.04
N LYS A 31 -17.25 8.78 -16.46
CA LYS A 31 -16.49 9.94 -16.92
C LYS A 31 -15.65 10.48 -15.76
N ASN A 32 -14.34 10.29 -15.84
CA ASN A 32 -13.41 10.80 -14.84
C ASN A 32 -13.17 12.31 -15.04
N ILE A 33 -12.61 12.94 -14.02
CA ILE A 33 -11.98 14.26 -14.18
C ILE A 33 -10.84 14.14 -15.21
N PRO A 34 -10.58 15.19 -16.01
CA PRO A 34 -9.42 15.19 -16.91
C PRO A 34 -8.13 14.87 -16.15
N PHE A 35 -7.31 13.97 -16.70
CA PHE A 35 -6.17 13.41 -15.98
C PHE A 35 -5.09 14.46 -15.67
N ASP A 36 -4.90 15.45 -16.54
CA ASP A 36 -4.04 16.62 -16.30
C ASP A 36 -4.46 17.41 -15.05
N LYS A 37 -5.77 17.59 -14.85
CA LYS A 37 -6.33 18.24 -13.65
C LYS A 37 -6.18 17.37 -12.41
N TYR A 38 -6.32 16.06 -12.54
CA TYR A 38 -6.03 15.11 -11.47
C TYR A 38 -4.55 15.23 -11.04
N VAL A 39 -3.61 15.18 -11.98
CA VAL A 39 -2.17 15.33 -11.69
C VAL A 39 -1.87 16.68 -11.03
N ALA A 40 -2.42 17.78 -11.55
CA ALA A 40 -2.24 19.10 -10.95
C ALA A 40 -2.73 19.14 -9.50
N PHE A 41 -3.90 18.54 -9.23
CA PHE A 41 -4.45 18.43 -7.88
C PHE A 41 -3.55 17.61 -6.94
N GLN A 42 -3.05 16.45 -7.38
CA GLN A 42 -2.18 15.62 -6.54
C GLN A 42 -0.85 16.29 -6.22
N LYS A 43 -0.26 16.99 -7.19
CA LYS A 43 0.96 17.79 -6.98
C LYS A 43 0.76 18.88 -5.94
N GLU A 44 -0.35 19.62 -6.01
CA GLU A 44 -0.66 20.64 -5.01
C GLU A 44 -0.87 20.05 -3.61
N LEU A 45 -1.56 18.91 -3.50
CA LEU A 45 -1.74 18.24 -2.22
C LEU A 45 -0.44 17.72 -1.62
N MET A 46 0.44 17.13 -2.43
CA MET A 46 1.74 16.64 -1.96
C MET A 46 2.55 17.73 -1.26
N LEU A 47 2.45 18.97 -1.76
CA LEU A 47 3.23 20.11 -1.27
C LEU A 47 2.58 20.84 -0.10
N LYS A 48 1.23 20.88 -0.06
CA LYS A 48 0.48 21.70 0.90
C LYS A 48 -0.08 20.92 2.09
N SER A 49 -0.27 19.61 1.94
CA SER A 49 -0.92 18.78 2.95
C SER A 49 0.07 17.85 3.65
N ARG A 50 -0.15 17.63 4.95
CA ARG A 50 0.49 16.53 5.69
C ARG A 50 -0.21 15.19 5.46
N ASP A 51 -1.44 15.24 4.97
CA ASP A 51 -2.28 14.07 4.70
C ASP A 51 -2.05 13.55 3.29
N ASN A 52 -2.04 12.22 3.18
CA ASN A 52 -1.91 11.53 1.90
C ASN A 52 -3.21 11.67 1.10
N SER A 53 -3.10 12.01 -0.18
CA SER A 53 -4.15 11.70 -1.14
C SER A 53 -4.16 10.21 -1.47
N VAL A 54 -5.35 9.71 -1.79
CA VAL A 54 -5.60 8.32 -2.17
C VAL A 54 -6.30 8.30 -3.52
N THR A 55 -6.00 7.28 -4.32
CA THR A 55 -6.78 6.96 -5.51
C THR A 55 -7.11 5.49 -5.54
N GLU A 56 -8.26 5.18 -6.13
CA GLU A 56 -8.74 3.80 -6.22
C GLU A 56 -8.71 3.34 -7.68
N LEU A 57 -8.21 2.14 -7.92
CA LEU A 57 -8.21 1.43 -9.20
C LEU A 57 -8.95 0.10 -9.07
N ILE A 58 -9.51 -0.43 -10.16
CA ILE A 58 -10.28 -1.68 -10.15
C ILE A 58 -9.74 -2.60 -11.26
N LEU A 59 -9.39 -3.83 -10.88
CA LEU A 59 -8.97 -4.89 -11.79
C LEU A 59 -10.17 -5.54 -12.49
N CYS A 60 -9.92 -6.11 -13.68
CA CYS A 60 -10.89 -6.87 -14.46
C CYS A 60 -12.13 -6.08 -14.88
N LEU A 61 -12.02 -4.77 -15.06
CA LEU A 61 -13.11 -3.99 -15.65
C LEU A 61 -13.38 -4.43 -17.10
N PRO A 62 -14.64 -4.33 -17.58
CA PRO A 62 -15.00 -4.70 -18.94
C PRO A 62 -14.17 -4.00 -20.03
N GLY A 63 -13.44 -4.80 -20.81
CA GLY A 63 -12.55 -4.34 -21.89
C GLY A 63 -11.13 -4.01 -21.46
N GLU A 64 -10.79 -4.12 -20.17
CA GLU A 64 -9.45 -3.88 -19.67
C GLU A 64 -8.54 -5.09 -19.96
N THR A 65 -7.34 -4.82 -20.47
CA THR A 65 -6.26 -5.80 -20.58
C THR A 65 -5.24 -5.58 -19.47
N LYS A 66 -4.32 -6.54 -19.29
CA LYS A 66 -3.16 -6.34 -18.41
C LYS A 66 -2.36 -5.10 -18.79
N GLU A 67 -2.11 -4.90 -20.08
CA GLU A 67 -1.33 -3.77 -20.58
C GLU A 67 -2.02 -2.42 -20.31
N THR A 68 -3.32 -2.30 -20.60
CA THR A 68 -4.04 -1.04 -20.35
C THR A 68 -4.12 -0.70 -18.86
N PHE A 69 -4.24 -1.73 -18.00
CA PHE A 69 -4.17 -1.54 -16.56
C PHE A 69 -2.78 -1.08 -16.10
N LEU A 70 -1.70 -1.70 -16.60
CA LEU A 70 -0.32 -1.30 -16.28
C LEU A 70 -0.01 0.13 -16.72
N ASN A 71 -0.52 0.55 -17.89
CA ASN A 71 -0.40 1.94 -18.36
C ASN A 71 -1.12 2.91 -17.42
N THR A 72 -2.38 2.59 -17.05
CA THR A 72 -3.12 3.38 -16.04
C THR A 72 -2.35 3.46 -14.72
N LEU A 73 -1.80 2.34 -14.25
CA LEU A 73 -1.06 2.30 -12.99
C LEU A 73 0.22 3.15 -13.06
N ARG A 74 0.97 3.10 -14.17
CA ARG A 74 2.16 3.93 -14.40
C ARG A 74 1.83 5.42 -14.37
N ASP A 75 0.78 5.82 -15.10
CA ASP A 75 0.28 7.21 -15.11
C ASP A 75 -0.07 7.68 -13.70
N VAL A 76 -0.81 6.84 -12.96
CA VAL A 76 -1.29 7.16 -11.62
C VAL A 76 -0.14 7.21 -10.60
N ILE A 77 0.79 6.27 -10.61
CA ILE A 77 1.96 6.29 -9.72
C ILE A 77 2.78 7.57 -9.92
N ASN A 78 2.98 7.98 -11.18
CA ASN A 78 3.76 9.17 -11.52
C ASN A 78 2.98 10.50 -11.39
N SER A 79 1.69 10.44 -11.03
CA SER A 79 0.85 11.64 -10.85
C SER A 79 1.19 12.47 -9.61
N GLY A 80 1.91 11.88 -8.65
CA GLY A 80 2.15 12.46 -7.33
C GLY A 80 1.11 12.10 -6.27
N VAL A 81 0.20 11.16 -6.55
CA VAL A 81 -0.67 10.57 -5.51
C VAL A 81 0.19 9.87 -4.44
N GLN A 82 -0.23 9.89 -3.18
CA GLN A 82 0.56 9.31 -2.08
C GLN A 82 0.24 7.84 -1.80
N SER A 83 -0.95 7.37 -2.17
CA SER A 83 -1.43 6.01 -1.96
C SER A 83 -2.38 5.57 -3.08
N ILE A 84 -2.33 4.29 -3.44
CA ILE A 84 -3.24 3.66 -4.40
C ILE A 84 -3.86 2.44 -3.73
N ASP A 85 -5.18 2.33 -3.81
CA ASP A 85 -5.94 1.13 -3.44
C ASP A 85 -6.42 0.42 -4.71
N ILE A 86 -6.06 -0.85 -4.86
CA ILE A 86 -6.40 -1.66 -6.03
C ILE A 86 -7.39 -2.76 -5.63
N TYR A 87 -8.61 -2.64 -6.15
CA TYR A 87 -9.70 -3.57 -5.88
C TYR A 87 -9.85 -4.60 -7.00
N THR A 88 -10.35 -5.79 -6.66
CA THR A 88 -10.94 -6.69 -7.64
C THR A 88 -12.36 -6.23 -7.96
N MET A 89 -12.79 -6.28 -9.23
CA MET A 89 -14.17 -5.93 -9.56
C MET A 89 -15.17 -6.84 -8.84
N MET A 90 -15.97 -6.25 -7.96
CA MET A 90 -17.08 -6.92 -7.27
C MET A 90 -18.31 -6.97 -8.19
N ASN A 91 -18.91 -8.15 -8.33
CA ASN A 91 -20.12 -8.37 -9.11
C ASN A 91 -21.38 -8.07 -8.29
N LEU A 92 -21.54 -6.80 -7.90
CA LEU A 92 -22.62 -6.36 -7.01
C LEU A 92 -24.00 -6.53 -7.66
N LYS A 93 -24.87 -7.34 -7.04
CA LYS A 93 -26.22 -7.61 -7.54
C LYS A 93 -27.04 -6.32 -7.67
N GLY A 94 -27.79 -6.22 -8.75
CA GLY A 94 -28.61 -5.04 -9.05
C GLY A 94 -27.86 -3.93 -9.81
N THR A 95 -26.59 -4.15 -10.16
CA THR A 95 -25.82 -3.24 -11.03
C THR A 95 -25.83 -3.70 -12.48
N PRO A 96 -25.62 -2.82 -13.47
CA PRO A 96 -25.45 -3.21 -14.87
C PRO A 96 -24.36 -4.26 -15.09
N MET A 97 -23.32 -4.22 -14.25
CA MET A 97 -22.19 -5.15 -14.27
C MET A 97 -22.62 -6.58 -13.90
N SER A 98 -23.60 -6.71 -12.99
CA SER A 98 -24.13 -8.01 -12.56
C SER A 98 -25.18 -8.63 -13.48
N SER A 99 -25.48 -8.00 -14.61
CA SER A 99 -26.41 -8.56 -15.58
C SER A 99 -25.81 -9.76 -16.31
N VAL A 100 -26.66 -10.74 -16.63
CA VAL A 100 -26.29 -11.91 -17.45
C VAL A 100 -25.72 -11.44 -18.79
N GLU A 101 -26.35 -10.44 -19.42
CA GLU A 101 -25.90 -9.84 -20.67
C GLU A 101 -24.45 -9.31 -20.56
N ASN A 102 -24.12 -8.57 -19.49
CA ASN A 102 -22.75 -8.08 -19.28
C ASN A 102 -21.77 -9.24 -19.10
N SER A 103 -22.12 -10.20 -18.24
CA SER A 103 -21.30 -11.37 -17.96
C SER A 103 -20.97 -12.16 -19.24
N GLU A 104 -21.96 -12.42 -20.09
CA GLU A 104 -21.79 -13.12 -21.37
C GLU A 104 -20.99 -12.26 -22.37
N ARG A 105 -21.28 -10.96 -22.48
CA ARG A 105 -20.60 -10.05 -23.42
C ARG A 105 -19.10 -9.95 -23.18
N TYR A 106 -18.67 -10.06 -21.93
CA TYR A 106 -17.27 -9.93 -21.52
C TYR A 106 -16.65 -11.26 -21.06
N ASN A 107 -17.37 -12.39 -21.18
CA ASN A 107 -16.92 -13.70 -20.70
C ASN A 107 -16.36 -13.63 -19.26
N ASN A 108 -17.11 -13.02 -18.34
CA ASN A 108 -16.65 -12.81 -16.98
C ASN A 108 -16.41 -14.16 -16.28
N ILE A 109 -15.22 -14.33 -15.70
CA ILE A 109 -14.89 -15.44 -14.83
C ILE A 109 -15.24 -15.02 -13.40
N ILE A 110 -16.39 -15.49 -12.91
CA ILE A 110 -16.89 -15.15 -11.58
C ILE A 110 -16.39 -16.19 -10.56
N ARG A 111 -15.98 -15.71 -9.38
CA ARG A 111 -15.66 -16.52 -8.20
C ARG A 111 -16.36 -15.97 -6.97
N HIS A 112 -16.53 -16.81 -5.97
CA HIS A 112 -17.15 -16.47 -4.70
C HIS A 112 -16.10 -16.50 -3.59
N ARG A 113 -16.17 -15.55 -2.67
CA ARG A 113 -15.33 -15.53 -1.46
C ARG A 113 -16.08 -14.90 -0.30
N THR A 114 -15.54 -15.02 0.91
CA THR A 114 -16.05 -14.27 2.06
C THR A 114 -15.72 -12.79 1.91
N VAL A 115 -16.63 -11.90 2.34
CA VAL A 115 -16.24 -10.51 2.52
C VAL A 115 -15.30 -10.44 3.73
N PRO A 116 -14.13 -9.80 3.63
CA PRO A 116 -13.12 -9.87 4.68
C PRO A 116 -13.66 -9.54 6.06
N ARG A 117 -13.47 -10.46 7.01
CA ARG A 117 -13.91 -10.37 8.41
C ARG A 117 -15.42 -10.17 8.64
N GLN A 118 -16.27 -10.44 7.64
CA GLN A 118 -17.73 -10.38 7.80
C GLN A 118 -18.33 -11.77 8.01
N PHE A 119 -18.10 -12.32 9.20
CA PHE A 119 -18.66 -13.60 9.63
C PHE A 119 -18.84 -13.62 11.14
N SER A 120 -19.78 -14.43 11.64
CA SER A 120 -20.07 -14.54 13.07
C SER A 120 -20.83 -15.83 13.40
N ILE A 121 -21.06 -16.07 14.68
CA ILE A 121 -21.96 -17.11 15.19
C ILE A 121 -23.08 -16.41 15.95
N ILE A 122 -24.32 -16.53 15.47
CA ILE A 122 -25.52 -15.99 16.14
C ILE A 122 -26.40 -17.17 16.54
N ASP A 123 -26.69 -17.30 17.84
CA ASP A 123 -27.52 -18.38 18.41
C ASP A 123 -27.08 -19.79 17.95
N GLY A 124 -25.76 -20.02 17.90
CA GLY A 124 -25.16 -21.27 17.43
C GLY A 124 -25.14 -21.46 15.91
N THR A 125 -25.70 -20.52 15.14
CA THR A 125 -25.72 -20.54 13.68
C THR A 125 -24.55 -19.75 13.12
N LYS A 126 -23.73 -20.41 12.28
CA LYS A 126 -22.65 -19.76 11.53
C LYS A 126 -23.27 -18.87 10.45
N ILE A 127 -22.87 -17.61 10.42
CA ILE A 127 -23.27 -16.65 9.38
C ILE A 127 -22.04 -16.02 8.76
N MET A 128 -22.11 -15.72 7.46
CA MET A 128 -21.04 -15.02 6.74
C MET A 128 -21.61 -14.24 5.55
N ASP A 129 -21.06 -13.06 5.34
CA ASP A 129 -21.26 -12.31 4.11
C ASP A 129 -20.31 -12.85 3.04
N THR A 130 -20.86 -13.04 1.84
CA THR A 130 -20.12 -13.56 0.69
C THR A 130 -20.29 -12.60 -0.47
N GLU A 131 -19.25 -12.47 -1.27
CA GLU A 131 -19.25 -11.64 -2.47
C GLU A 131 -18.91 -12.45 -3.71
N GLU A 132 -19.42 -11.97 -4.85
CA GLU A 132 -18.97 -12.41 -6.17
C GLU A 132 -17.92 -11.43 -6.67
N VAL A 133 -16.80 -11.94 -7.18
CA VAL A 133 -15.73 -11.14 -7.78
C VAL A 133 -15.43 -11.65 -9.18
N VAL A 134 -15.10 -10.73 -10.08
CA VAL A 134 -14.67 -11.05 -11.44
C VAL A 134 -13.14 -11.13 -11.45
N VAL A 135 -12.64 -12.31 -11.77
CA VAL A 135 -11.21 -12.67 -11.72
C VAL A 135 -10.66 -12.96 -13.11
N GLY A 136 -11.40 -12.56 -14.14
CA GLY A 136 -11.02 -12.69 -15.54
C GLY A 136 -12.17 -12.26 -16.45
N THR A 137 -11.82 -11.89 -17.67
CA THR A 137 -12.73 -11.49 -18.74
C THR A 137 -12.18 -12.02 -20.07
N LYS A 138 -12.86 -11.79 -21.18
CA LYS A 138 -12.35 -12.08 -22.53
C LYS A 138 -11.04 -11.33 -22.87
N ASN A 139 -10.73 -10.25 -22.15
CA ASN A 139 -9.55 -9.39 -22.39
C ASN A 139 -8.45 -9.55 -21.33
N MET A 140 -8.75 -10.25 -20.22
CA MET A 140 -7.82 -10.44 -19.11
C MET A 140 -8.00 -11.85 -18.54
N SER A 141 -6.98 -12.69 -18.67
CA SER A 141 -7.03 -14.06 -18.18
C SER A 141 -7.02 -14.14 -16.64
N PHE A 142 -7.31 -15.31 -16.09
CA PHE A 142 -7.15 -15.56 -14.65
C PHE A 142 -5.69 -15.40 -14.21
N ASP A 143 -4.73 -15.84 -15.03
CA ASP A 143 -3.30 -15.71 -14.74
C ASP A 143 -2.86 -14.24 -14.75
N ASP A 144 -3.41 -13.43 -15.66
CA ASP A 144 -3.20 -11.98 -15.66
C ASP A 144 -3.77 -11.34 -14.39
N TYR A 145 -4.97 -11.75 -13.96
CA TYR A 145 -5.55 -11.31 -12.70
C TYR A 145 -4.63 -11.64 -11.53
N ILE A 146 -4.15 -12.88 -11.39
CA ILE A 146 -3.22 -13.28 -10.31
C ILE A 146 -1.92 -12.48 -10.37
N SER A 147 -1.36 -12.27 -11.57
CA SER A 147 -0.17 -11.43 -11.76
C SER A 147 -0.41 -9.98 -11.31
N LEU A 148 -1.55 -9.39 -11.64
CA LEU A 148 -1.90 -8.02 -11.23
C LEU A 148 -2.25 -7.93 -9.74
N ARG A 149 -2.80 -8.99 -9.14
CA ARG A 149 -2.95 -9.10 -7.68
C ARG A 149 -1.59 -9.09 -7.00
N GLY A 150 -0.62 -9.82 -7.54
CA GLY A 150 0.77 -9.77 -7.09
C GLY A 150 1.34 -8.35 -7.13
N LEU A 151 1.16 -7.64 -8.24
CA LEU A 151 1.57 -6.24 -8.35
C LEU A 151 0.82 -5.34 -7.36
N SER A 152 -0.46 -5.62 -7.07
CA SER A 152 -1.24 -4.89 -6.06
C SER A 152 -0.62 -5.01 -4.66
N PHE A 153 -0.06 -6.17 -4.31
CA PHE A 153 0.70 -6.35 -3.08
C PHE A 153 1.97 -5.49 -3.06
N ILE A 154 2.69 -5.41 -4.17
CA ILE A 154 3.91 -4.57 -4.30
C ILE A 154 3.55 -3.09 -4.16
N VAL A 155 2.53 -2.63 -4.88
CA VAL A 155 2.01 -1.25 -4.76
C VAL A 155 1.62 -0.97 -3.30
N THR A 156 0.83 -1.83 -2.67
CA THR A 156 0.38 -1.64 -1.28
C THR A 156 1.55 -1.57 -0.27
N THR A 157 2.58 -2.39 -0.49
CA THR A 157 3.72 -2.54 0.44
C THR A 157 4.79 -1.47 0.24
N PHE A 158 5.11 -1.13 -1.02
CA PHE A 158 6.22 -0.25 -1.36
C PHE A 158 5.79 1.15 -1.78
N PHE A 159 4.69 1.26 -2.55
CA PHE A 159 4.17 2.55 -2.97
C PHE A 159 3.25 3.16 -1.92
N SER A 160 2.22 2.47 -1.44
CA SER A 160 1.19 3.02 -0.55
C SER A 160 1.60 3.05 0.93
N SER A 161 2.76 2.50 1.30
CA SER A 161 3.25 2.53 2.67
C SER A 161 3.68 3.93 3.10
N ALA A 162 3.35 4.29 4.35
CA ALA A 162 3.78 5.55 4.94
C ALA A 162 5.28 5.54 5.21
N GLU A 163 5.79 4.36 5.53
CA GLU A 163 7.15 4.04 5.91
C GLU A 163 8.16 4.43 4.82
N LEU A 164 7.77 4.38 3.54
CA LEU A 164 8.64 4.75 2.43
C LEU A 164 8.34 6.13 1.85
N SER A 165 7.47 6.94 2.49
CA SER A 165 7.12 8.27 1.98
C SER A 165 8.32 9.22 1.74
N PRO A 166 9.38 9.27 2.58
CA PRO A 166 10.58 10.06 2.31
C PRO A 166 11.29 9.62 1.03
N LEU A 167 11.41 8.31 0.79
CA LEU A 167 12.06 7.80 -0.42
C LEU A 167 11.24 8.15 -1.67
N LYS A 168 9.92 8.02 -1.60
CA LYS A 168 9.02 8.45 -2.69
C LYS A 168 9.14 9.94 -2.97
N ARG A 169 9.17 10.78 -1.93
CA ARG A 169 9.36 12.24 -2.08
C ARG A 169 10.69 12.55 -2.75
N PHE A 170 11.77 11.89 -2.33
CA PHE A 170 13.09 12.04 -2.96
C PHE A 170 13.03 11.67 -4.45
N LEU A 171 12.52 10.49 -4.80
CA LEU A 171 12.38 10.09 -6.21
C LEU A 171 11.53 11.08 -7.02
N PHE A 172 10.45 11.58 -6.44
CA PHE A 172 9.55 12.56 -7.06
C PHE A 172 10.24 13.92 -7.32
N GLU A 173 10.93 14.49 -6.32
CA GLU A 173 11.65 15.76 -6.44
C GLU A 173 12.70 15.71 -7.56
N TYR A 174 13.39 14.58 -7.68
CA TYR A 174 14.39 14.34 -8.72
C TYR A 174 13.79 13.90 -10.06
N LYS A 175 12.46 13.87 -10.20
CA LYS A 175 11.73 13.52 -11.43
C LYS A 175 12.04 12.11 -11.95
N MET A 176 12.26 11.17 -11.04
CA MET A 176 12.41 9.75 -11.38
C MET A 176 11.07 9.13 -11.74
N ASP A 177 11.11 8.11 -12.59
CA ASP A 177 9.93 7.29 -12.87
C ASP A 177 9.67 6.35 -11.68
N ILE A 178 8.69 6.71 -10.86
CA ILE A 178 8.34 5.97 -9.64
C ILE A 178 7.63 4.66 -10.00
N ALA A 179 6.95 4.60 -11.15
CA ALA A 179 6.36 3.36 -11.62
C ALA A 179 7.44 2.35 -12.00
N GLU A 180 8.51 2.81 -12.66
CA GLU A 180 9.68 1.98 -12.93
C GLU A 180 10.32 1.45 -11.65
N TRP A 181 10.40 2.29 -10.61
CA TRP A 181 10.85 1.86 -9.28
C TRP A 181 9.97 0.74 -8.70
N ILE A 182 8.65 0.84 -8.79
CA ILE A 182 7.73 -0.19 -8.31
C ILE A 182 7.80 -1.47 -9.15
N PHE A 183 7.86 -1.38 -10.48
CA PHE A 183 7.96 -2.54 -11.36
C PHE A 183 9.30 -3.27 -11.16
N SER A 184 10.41 -2.53 -11.07
CA SER A 184 11.73 -3.09 -10.76
C SER A 184 11.79 -3.74 -9.37
N ILE A 185 11.05 -3.25 -8.37
CA ILE A 185 10.90 -3.94 -7.07
C ILE A 185 10.19 -5.28 -7.26
N SER A 186 9.11 -5.31 -8.05
CA SER A 186 8.38 -6.55 -8.35
C SER A 186 9.29 -7.59 -9.00
N ASP A 187 10.09 -7.18 -9.99
CA ASP A 187 10.98 -8.08 -10.73
C ASP A 187 12.13 -8.63 -9.87
N ARG A 188 12.60 -7.84 -8.90
CA ARG A 188 13.73 -8.19 -8.03
C ARG A 188 13.32 -8.78 -6.69
N LEU A 189 12.01 -8.97 -6.46
CA LEU A 189 11.50 -9.46 -5.17
C LEU A 189 12.08 -10.82 -4.79
N SER A 190 12.33 -11.70 -5.77
CA SER A 190 12.93 -13.03 -5.54
C SER A 190 14.36 -12.99 -5.02
N GLU A 191 15.08 -11.87 -5.14
CA GLU A 191 16.40 -11.67 -4.54
C GLU A 191 16.34 -11.62 -3.00
N TYR A 192 15.15 -11.44 -2.42
CA TYR A 192 14.91 -11.35 -0.99
C TYR A 192 14.01 -12.51 -0.54
N PRO A 193 14.57 -13.66 -0.12
CA PRO A 193 13.83 -14.90 0.06
C PRO A 193 12.62 -14.78 1.00
N GLU A 194 12.77 -14.13 2.16
CA GLU A 194 11.68 -13.99 3.14
C GLU A 194 10.50 -13.16 2.58
N LEU A 195 10.80 -12.08 1.86
CA LEU A 195 9.79 -11.25 1.19
C LEU A 195 9.12 -12.02 0.06
N TYR A 196 9.90 -12.76 -0.72
CA TYR A 196 9.38 -13.56 -1.81
C TYR A 196 8.50 -14.72 -1.33
N GLN A 197 8.84 -15.34 -0.19
CA GLN A 197 7.96 -16.35 0.42
C GLN A 197 6.64 -15.73 0.90
N ASN A 198 6.69 -14.53 1.50
CA ASN A 198 5.48 -13.80 1.88
C ASN A 198 4.61 -13.44 0.66
N TYR A 199 5.23 -13.02 -0.44
CA TYR A 199 4.56 -12.75 -1.72
C TYR A 199 3.88 -14.00 -2.31
N LYS A 200 4.57 -15.14 -2.32
CA LYS A 200 3.98 -16.40 -2.79
C LYS A 200 2.83 -16.87 -1.90
N ALA A 201 2.95 -16.70 -0.59
CA ALA A 201 1.87 -17.01 0.34
C ALA A 201 0.64 -16.12 0.08
N PHE A 202 0.84 -14.82 -0.20
CA PHE A 202 -0.23 -13.92 -0.63
C PHE A 202 -0.92 -14.38 -1.92
N LEU A 203 -0.15 -14.74 -2.96
CA LEU A 203 -0.72 -15.23 -4.21
C LEU A 203 -1.50 -16.53 -4.00
N LYS A 204 -0.92 -17.47 -3.24
CA LYS A 204 -1.58 -18.72 -2.91
C LYS A 204 -2.91 -18.51 -2.19
N GLU A 205 -2.94 -17.67 -1.15
CA GLU A 205 -4.19 -17.39 -0.44
C GLU A 205 -5.19 -16.60 -1.31
N THR A 206 -4.71 -15.76 -2.23
CA THR A 206 -5.55 -15.09 -3.24
C THR A 206 -6.25 -16.08 -4.17
N GLU A 207 -5.60 -17.20 -4.51
CA GLU A 207 -6.21 -18.27 -5.30
C GLU A 207 -7.12 -19.15 -4.44
N ASP A 208 -6.65 -19.57 -3.27
CA ASP A 208 -7.36 -20.48 -2.36
C ASP A 208 -8.66 -19.88 -1.82
N GLU A 209 -8.80 -18.54 -1.73
CA GLU A 209 -10.04 -17.88 -1.30
C GLU A 209 -11.14 -17.84 -2.37
N LEU A 210 -10.87 -18.28 -3.61
CA LEU A 210 -11.77 -18.11 -4.76
C LEU A 210 -12.53 -19.40 -5.10
N PHE A 211 -13.75 -19.52 -4.60
CA PHE A 211 -14.62 -20.67 -4.82
C PHE A 211 -15.40 -20.56 -6.13
N LEU A 212 -15.72 -21.71 -6.73
CA LEU A 212 -16.48 -21.80 -7.98
C LEU A 212 -17.96 -21.42 -7.82
N SER A 213 -18.54 -21.62 -6.63
CA SER A 213 -19.92 -21.25 -6.32
C SER A 213 -20.07 -20.83 -4.86
N ARG A 214 -21.15 -20.12 -4.55
CA ARG A 214 -21.50 -19.75 -3.17
C ARG A 214 -21.73 -20.98 -2.29
N GLU A 215 -22.32 -22.03 -2.83
CA GLU A 215 -22.60 -23.27 -2.12
C GLU A 215 -21.31 -23.99 -1.75
N ALA A 216 -20.32 -24.03 -2.66
CA ALA A 216 -19.00 -24.59 -2.36
C ALA A 216 -18.28 -23.82 -1.25
N LEU A 217 -18.35 -22.49 -1.30
CA LEU A 217 -17.83 -21.60 -0.25
C LEU A 217 -18.49 -21.87 1.12
N ILE A 218 -19.83 -21.94 1.15
CA ILE A 218 -20.58 -22.21 2.38
C ILE A 218 -20.23 -23.61 2.91
N ALA A 219 -20.22 -24.64 2.05
CA ALA A 219 -19.90 -26.01 2.44
C ALA A 219 -18.47 -26.12 3.01
N PHE A 220 -17.51 -25.38 2.45
CA PHE A 220 -16.15 -25.33 2.96
C PHE A 220 -16.10 -24.80 4.41
N TYR A 221 -16.83 -23.72 4.70
CA TYR A 221 -16.85 -23.11 6.04
C TYR A 221 -17.92 -23.70 6.98
N ASP A 222 -18.77 -24.61 6.51
CA ASP A 222 -19.64 -25.40 7.38
C ASP A 222 -18.82 -26.38 8.24
N ASN A 223 -17.65 -26.80 7.75
CA ASN A 223 -16.64 -27.49 8.56
C ASN A 223 -16.15 -26.60 9.72
N SER A 224 -16.15 -27.14 10.95
CA SER A 224 -15.77 -26.40 12.16
C SER A 224 -14.32 -25.94 12.20
N GLU A 225 -13.38 -26.70 11.62
CA GLU A 225 -11.96 -26.32 11.55
C GLU A 225 -11.76 -25.13 10.60
N ASN A 226 -12.41 -25.17 9.42
CA ASN A 226 -12.34 -24.06 8.46
C ASN A 226 -13.02 -22.79 9.00
N PHE A 227 -14.14 -22.93 9.71
CA PHE A 227 -14.77 -21.79 10.36
C PHE A 227 -13.91 -21.22 11.50
N GLU A 228 -13.25 -22.06 12.30
CA GLU A 228 -12.31 -21.59 13.31
C GLU A 228 -11.09 -20.90 12.67
N ALA A 229 -10.67 -21.32 11.47
CA ALA A 229 -9.66 -20.61 10.70
C ALA A 229 -10.09 -19.19 10.29
N LEU A 230 -11.39 -18.95 10.05
CA LEU A 230 -11.93 -17.59 9.92
C LEU A 230 -11.81 -16.82 11.25
N CYS A 231 -12.31 -17.39 12.34
CA CYS A 231 -12.32 -16.76 13.66
C CYS A 231 -10.92 -16.39 14.17
N SER A 232 -9.92 -17.22 13.89
CA SER A 232 -8.52 -16.97 14.27
C SER A 232 -7.77 -16.06 13.31
N GLY A 233 -8.37 -15.67 12.18
CA GLY A 233 -7.73 -14.85 11.14
C GLY A 233 -6.71 -15.60 10.29
N ARG A 234 -6.68 -16.94 10.34
CA ARG A 234 -5.89 -17.76 9.42
C ARG A 234 -6.43 -17.67 7.99
N LEU A 235 -7.76 -17.53 7.84
CA LEU A 235 -8.48 -17.30 6.59
C LEU A 235 -9.42 -16.09 6.70
N GLY A 236 -9.89 -15.57 5.56
CA GLY A 236 -10.96 -14.56 5.50
C GLY A 236 -10.57 -13.16 5.99
N ASP A 237 -9.28 -12.85 6.07
CA ASP A 237 -8.78 -11.50 6.34
C ASP A 237 -8.66 -10.70 5.04
N ASN A 238 -8.47 -9.39 5.14
CA ASN A 238 -8.06 -8.59 4.00
C ASN A 238 -6.62 -8.97 3.64
N LEU A 239 -6.44 -9.73 2.54
CA LEU A 239 -5.14 -10.29 2.17
C LEU A 239 -4.06 -9.22 1.95
N LEU A 240 -4.37 -8.12 1.26
CA LEU A 240 -3.39 -7.04 1.06
C LEU A 240 -2.92 -6.49 2.40
N ARG A 241 -3.84 -6.24 3.34
CA ARG A 241 -3.50 -5.76 4.69
C ARG A 241 -2.69 -6.79 5.48
N LYS A 242 -3.12 -8.05 5.50
CA LYS A 242 -2.46 -9.17 6.21
C LYS A 242 -1.02 -9.31 5.74
N TYR A 243 -0.80 -9.41 4.43
CA TYR A 243 0.52 -9.67 3.88
C TYR A 243 1.43 -8.43 3.86
N LYS A 244 0.88 -7.22 3.70
CA LYS A 244 1.61 -5.95 3.93
C LYS A 244 2.15 -5.90 5.36
N LEU A 245 1.31 -6.20 6.34
CA LEU A 245 1.71 -6.24 7.74
C LEU A 245 2.85 -7.24 7.95
N ILE A 246 2.73 -8.46 7.43
CA ILE A 246 3.78 -9.48 7.60
C ILE A 246 5.10 -8.99 6.98
N ALA A 247 5.05 -8.37 5.79
CA ALA A 247 6.23 -7.79 5.15
C ALA A 247 6.87 -6.67 6.00
N LEU A 248 6.08 -5.66 6.41
CA LEU A 248 6.61 -4.47 7.06
C LEU A 248 6.91 -4.66 8.55
N SER A 249 6.23 -5.57 9.25
CA SER A 249 6.56 -5.88 10.64
C SER A 249 7.63 -6.96 10.73
N GLY A 250 7.56 -8.01 9.91
CA GLY A 250 8.48 -9.14 9.98
C GLY A 250 9.83 -8.88 9.31
N ASN A 251 9.82 -8.14 8.19
CA ASN A 251 10.93 -8.09 7.25
C ASN A 251 11.25 -6.64 6.82
N TYR A 252 11.04 -5.65 7.69
CA TYR A 252 11.17 -4.22 7.35
C TYR A 252 12.52 -3.87 6.72
N GLU A 253 13.62 -4.32 7.34
CA GLU A 253 14.96 -4.01 6.85
C GLU A 253 15.20 -4.59 5.45
N SER A 254 14.71 -5.79 5.18
CA SER A 254 14.74 -6.41 3.84
C SER A 254 13.92 -5.60 2.83
N CYS A 255 12.71 -5.14 3.21
CA CYS A 255 11.90 -4.25 2.37
C CYS A 255 12.65 -2.96 2.04
N LEU A 256 13.24 -2.33 3.05
CA LEU A 256 13.98 -1.08 2.89
C LEU A 256 15.22 -1.27 2.01
N LYS A 257 15.98 -2.35 2.21
CA LYS A 257 17.14 -2.69 1.37
C LYS A 257 16.75 -2.87 -0.09
N LEU A 258 15.68 -3.62 -0.38
CA LEU A 258 15.19 -3.79 -1.75
C LEU A 258 14.80 -2.44 -2.35
N ALA A 259 13.94 -1.69 -1.66
CA ALA A 259 13.45 -0.38 -2.08
C ALA A 259 14.59 0.61 -2.39
N VAL A 260 15.57 0.72 -1.49
CA VAL A 260 16.74 1.59 -1.64
C VAL A 260 17.65 1.12 -2.76
N SER A 261 17.89 -0.19 -2.90
CA SER A 261 18.75 -0.71 -3.98
C SER A 261 18.19 -0.41 -5.37
N VAL A 262 16.87 -0.52 -5.55
CA VAL A 262 16.20 -0.19 -6.81
C VAL A 262 16.21 1.32 -7.05
N ALA A 263 15.93 2.12 -6.01
CA ALA A 263 16.00 3.58 -6.10
C ALA A 263 17.39 4.06 -6.50
N ARG A 264 18.44 3.50 -5.89
CA ARG A 264 19.84 3.82 -6.20
C ARG A 264 20.17 3.51 -7.65
N LYS A 265 19.75 2.34 -8.17
CA LYS A 265 19.95 1.97 -9.57
C LYS A 265 19.33 3.00 -10.52
N ILE A 266 18.05 3.32 -10.34
CA ILE A 266 17.32 4.27 -11.22
C ILE A 266 17.96 5.67 -11.19
N ILE A 267 18.43 6.10 -10.01
CA ILE A 267 19.13 7.37 -9.84
C ILE A 267 20.50 7.35 -10.55
N HIS A 268 21.27 6.27 -10.41
CA HIS A 268 22.57 6.13 -11.08
C HIS A 268 22.46 6.08 -12.60
N ASP A 269 21.36 5.52 -13.12
CA ASP A 269 21.06 5.53 -14.55
C ASP A 269 20.70 6.94 -15.07
N SER A 270 20.31 7.86 -14.19
CA SER A 270 19.83 9.21 -14.54
C SER A 270 20.78 10.36 -14.20
N PHE A 271 21.74 10.15 -13.29
CA PHE A 271 22.65 11.19 -12.79
C PHE A 271 24.10 10.68 -12.77
N GLU A 272 25.06 11.54 -13.13
CA GLU A 272 26.49 11.19 -13.17
C GLU A 272 27.18 11.31 -11.79
N ASP A 273 26.74 12.24 -10.93
CA ASP A 273 27.33 12.45 -9.60
C ASP A 273 26.76 11.43 -8.59
N HIS A 274 27.14 10.16 -8.79
CA HIS A 274 26.71 9.04 -7.96
C HIS A 274 27.07 9.25 -6.49
N LYS A 275 28.24 9.84 -6.20
CA LYS A 275 28.70 10.08 -4.84
C LYS A 275 27.78 11.02 -4.07
N LYS A 276 27.33 12.11 -4.71
CA LYS A 276 26.38 13.05 -4.09
C LYS A 276 25.01 12.43 -3.90
N MET A 277 24.53 11.67 -4.89
CA MET A 277 23.25 10.96 -4.79
C MET A 277 23.27 9.91 -3.68
N ASP A 278 24.32 9.11 -3.60
CA ASP A 278 24.49 8.08 -2.58
C ASP A 278 24.54 8.68 -1.18
N ALA A 279 25.22 9.82 -0.99
CA ALA A 279 25.25 10.50 0.30
C ALA A 279 23.84 10.89 0.80
N MET A 280 22.97 11.38 -0.09
CA MET A 280 21.58 11.69 0.27
C MET A 280 20.76 10.42 0.54
N ILE A 281 20.92 9.38 -0.29
CA ILE A 281 20.23 8.10 -0.13
C ILE A 281 20.65 7.41 1.17
N ASP A 282 21.92 7.48 1.56
CA ASP A 282 22.45 6.88 2.79
C ASP A 282 21.90 7.58 4.06
N ASP A 283 21.87 8.92 4.07
CA ASP A 283 21.24 9.69 5.16
C ASP A 283 19.73 9.37 5.26
N LEU A 284 19.05 9.31 4.11
CA LEU A 284 17.64 8.94 4.02
C LEU A 284 17.39 7.51 4.51
N THR A 285 18.26 6.57 4.16
CA THR A 285 18.17 5.16 4.60
C THR A 285 18.34 5.07 6.12
N SER A 286 19.31 5.81 6.67
CA SER A 286 19.53 5.90 8.11
C SER A 286 18.31 6.42 8.85
N TYR A 287 17.65 7.44 8.28
CA TYR A 287 16.37 7.94 8.79
C TYR A 287 15.24 6.90 8.68
N LEU A 288 15.12 6.22 7.55
CA LEU A 288 14.06 5.22 7.30
C LEU A 288 14.19 3.97 8.17
N LEU A 289 15.40 3.60 8.61
CA LEU A 289 15.63 2.48 9.54
C LEU A 289 14.95 2.68 10.89
N THR A 290 14.64 3.92 11.29
CA THR A 290 13.96 4.18 12.57
C THR A 290 12.46 3.89 12.53
N ARG A 291 11.94 3.42 11.39
CA ARG A 291 10.52 3.09 11.19
C ARG A 291 10.21 1.60 11.38
N ASP A 292 11.21 0.77 11.69
CA ASP A 292 11.00 -0.63 12.09
C ASP A 292 10.39 -0.70 13.51
N MET A 293 9.06 -0.64 13.58
CA MET A 293 8.35 -0.60 14.86
C MET A 293 8.35 -1.93 15.61
N LYS A 294 8.52 -3.08 14.92
CA LYS A 294 8.45 -4.39 15.59
C LYS A 294 9.64 -4.57 16.53
N SER A 295 10.83 -4.17 16.09
CA SER A 295 12.04 -4.20 16.91
C SER A 295 11.87 -3.43 18.22
N PHE A 296 11.09 -2.34 18.23
CA PHE A 296 10.83 -1.56 19.43
C PHE A 296 9.80 -2.20 20.38
N LEU A 297 8.74 -2.82 19.84
CA LEU A 297 7.74 -3.51 20.67
C LEU A 297 8.30 -4.73 21.41
N LEU A 298 9.33 -5.37 20.84
CA LEU A 298 10.04 -6.48 21.51
C LEU A 298 10.95 -5.99 22.65
N GLY A 299 11.40 -4.73 22.60
CA GLY A 299 12.23 -4.11 23.62
C GLY A 299 11.42 -3.74 24.86
N LYS A 300 11.47 -4.55 25.92
CA LYS A 300 10.72 -4.35 27.18
C LYS A 300 10.87 -2.96 27.83
N SER A 301 11.98 -2.26 27.57
CA SER A 301 12.22 -0.91 28.12
C SER A 301 11.52 0.19 27.34
N TYR A 302 11.12 -0.04 26.08
CA TYR A 302 10.66 0.98 25.12
C TYR A 302 11.62 2.20 25.01
N SER A 303 12.86 2.06 25.49
CA SER A 303 13.87 3.11 25.47
C SER A 303 14.53 3.11 24.11
N TYR A 304 14.28 4.17 23.32
CA TYR A 304 14.98 4.39 22.06
C TYR A 304 15.78 5.68 22.18
N HIS A 305 17.10 5.54 22.09
CA HIS A 305 18.04 6.65 22.06
C HIS A 305 19.15 6.26 21.09
N LYS A 306 18.99 6.64 19.82
CA LYS A 306 20.02 6.44 18.80
C LYS A 306 20.49 7.78 18.29
N GLN A 307 21.81 7.98 18.30
CA GLN A 307 22.44 9.15 17.71
C GLN A 307 22.71 8.90 16.24
N PHE A 308 22.48 9.93 15.44
CA PHE A 308 22.69 9.92 14.00
C PHE A 308 23.49 11.15 13.61
N HIS A 309 24.47 10.93 12.74
CA HIS A 309 25.26 11.98 12.13
C HIS A 309 24.89 12.00 10.65
N LEU A 310 24.17 13.03 10.22
CA LEU A 310 23.66 13.15 8.85
C LEU A 310 24.42 14.23 8.10
N LYS A 311 24.69 14.02 6.81
CA LYS A 311 25.24 15.06 5.93
C LYS A 311 24.17 16.00 5.40
N HIS A 312 22.93 15.53 5.35
CA HIS A 312 21.75 16.30 4.97
C HIS A 312 20.69 16.29 6.07
N ASP A 313 20.06 17.44 6.33
CA ASP A 313 19.04 17.59 7.37
C ASP A 313 17.69 17.00 6.91
N ILE A 314 17.57 15.66 6.99
CA ILE A 314 16.38 14.90 6.59
C ILE A 314 15.13 15.36 7.37
N PRO A 315 15.16 15.50 8.71
CA PRO A 315 13.98 15.96 9.45
C PRO A 315 13.51 17.36 9.02
N LEU A 316 14.42 18.32 8.82
CA LEU A 316 14.07 19.67 8.38
C LEU A 316 13.50 19.69 6.96
N TRP A 317 14.11 18.93 6.03
CA TRP A 317 13.60 18.78 4.66
C TRP A 317 12.17 18.24 4.65
N LEU A 318 11.88 17.22 5.48
CA LEU A 318 10.56 16.60 5.53
C LEU A 318 9.45 17.52 6.03
N VAL A 319 9.75 18.48 6.92
CA VAL A 319 8.77 19.45 7.43
C VAL A 319 8.75 20.76 6.64
N ASN A 320 9.68 20.95 5.71
CA ASN A 320 9.74 22.12 4.85
C ASN A 320 8.64 22.07 3.77
N SER A 321 7.92 23.18 3.59
CA SER A 321 6.82 23.32 2.64
C SER A 321 7.16 24.16 1.40
N ASP A 322 8.42 24.57 1.21
CA ASP A 322 8.89 25.27 0.02
C ASP A 322 9.13 24.26 -1.11
N PRO A 323 8.31 24.27 -2.18
CA PRO A 323 8.46 23.33 -3.29
C PRO A 323 9.73 23.56 -4.13
N GLY A 324 10.44 24.67 -3.93
CA GLY A 324 11.69 24.98 -4.61
C GLY A 324 12.94 24.38 -3.94
N LEU A 325 12.82 23.89 -2.70
CA LEU A 325 13.93 23.32 -1.93
C LEU A 325 13.88 21.79 -1.94
N PHE A 326 14.94 21.18 -2.43
CA PHE A 326 15.11 19.72 -2.49
C PHE A 326 16.09 19.27 -1.41
N LEU A 327 16.20 17.96 -1.16
CA LEU A 327 17.11 17.43 -0.14
C LEU A 327 18.57 17.94 -0.25
N LYS A 328 19.06 18.18 -1.48
CA LYS A 328 20.42 18.74 -1.72
C LYS A 328 20.64 20.12 -1.11
N ASP A 329 19.58 20.89 -0.86
CA ASP A 329 19.62 22.26 -0.34
C ASP A 329 19.69 22.27 1.19
N PHE A 330 19.50 21.11 1.83
CA PHE A 330 19.63 20.88 3.27
C PHE A 330 20.99 20.26 3.63
N ASN A 331 22.07 20.66 2.95
CA ASN A 331 23.41 20.06 3.01
C ASN A 331 24.25 20.42 4.25
N SER A 332 23.62 20.75 5.36
CA SER A 332 24.30 21.01 6.63
C SER A 332 24.48 19.71 7.41
N THR A 333 25.73 19.38 7.74
CA THR A 333 26.02 18.30 8.68
C THR A 333 25.31 18.56 10.01
N CYS A 334 24.57 17.58 10.49
CA CYS A 334 23.73 17.71 11.67
C CYS A 334 23.71 16.43 12.50
N ASP A 335 23.78 16.62 13.81
CA ASP A 335 23.65 15.54 14.78
C ASP A 335 22.23 15.51 15.33
N TYR A 336 21.64 14.33 15.33
CA TYR A 336 20.30 14.10 15.84
C TYR A 336 20.29 12.95 16.85
N THR A 337 19.41 13.05 17.82
CA THR A 337 19.01 11.92 18.67
C THR A 337 17.58 11.53 18.31
N ALA A 338 17.40 10.31 17.81
CA ALA A 338 16.08 9.73 17.62
C ALA A 338 15.61 9.07 18.92
N THR A 339 14.43 9.47 19.39
CA THR A 339 13.88 9.01 20.67
C THR A 339 12.36 8.94 20.69
N PHE A 340 11.78 8.23 21.64
CA PHE A 340 10.33 8.25 21.88
C PHE A 340 10.01 9.24 23.00
N THR A 341 8.96 10.03 22.82
CA THR A 341 8.35 10.80 23.91
C THR A 341 7.70 9.85 24.92
N ASP A 342 7.55 10.29 26.18
CA ASP A 342 6.80 9.55 27.21
C ASP A 342 5.37 9.20 26.77
N ASP A 343 4.72 10.11 26.02
CA ASP A 343 3.38 9.87 25.46
C ASP A 343 3.36 8.71 24.46
N THR A 344 4.23 8.72 23.44
CA THR A 344 4.39 7.60 22.50
C THR A 344 4.69 6.28 23.22
N ILE A 345 5.56 6.28 24.23
CA ILE A 345 5.86 5.07 25.02
C ILE A 345 4.59 4.57 25.73
N LYS A 346 3.82 5.47 26.33
CA LYS A 346 2.55 5.14 26.99
C LYS A 346 1.57 4.53 25.99
N ARG A 347 1.37 5.16 24.82
CA ARG A 347 0.46 4.67 23.78
C ARG A 347 0.88 3.29 23.23
N LEU A 348 2.18 3.05 23.03
CA LEU A 348 2.70 1.74 22.62
C LEU A 348 2.40 0.66 23.67
N LYS A 349 2.64 0.96 24.96
CA LYS A 349 2.33 0.05 26.07
C LYS A 349 0.83 -0.24 26.16
N ASP A 350 -0.01 0.77 25.98
CA ASP A 350 -1.46 0.63 26.02
C ASP A 350 -1.97 -0.28 24.89
N ILE A 351 -1.43 -0.15 23.68
CA ILE A 351 -1.75 -1.07 22.56
C ILE A 351 -1.38 -2.51 22.91
N VAL A 352 -0.16 -2.76 23.39
CA VAL A 352 0.29 -4.12 23.73
C VAL A 352 -0.56 -4.72 24.85
N LYS A 353 -0.86 -3.92 25.88
CA LYS A 353 -1.68 -4.32 27.03
C LYS A 353 -3.13 -4.62 26.64
N MET A 354 -3.73 -3.77 25.80
CA MET A 354 -5.13 -3.90 25.37
C MET A 354 -5.34 -5.19 24.57
N ASN A 355 -4.42 -5.51 23.67
CA ASN A 355 -4.59 -6.61 22.72
C ASN A 355 -4.18 -7.97 23.27
N LYS A 356 -3.34 -8.04 24.32
CA LYS A 356 -2.80 -9.28 24.92
C LYS A 356 -2.04 -10.20 23.95
N ASP A 357 -1.91 -9.79 22.68
CA ASP A 357 -1.26 -10.48 21.57
C ASP A 357 -0.44 -9.45 20.77
N LEU A 358 0.85 -9.74 20.59
CA LEU A 358 1.78 -8.88 19.84
C LEU A 358 1.40 -8.79 18.36
N THR A 359 0.89 -9.86 17.77
CA THR A 359 0.42 -9.92 16.38
C THR A 359 -0.75 -8.97 16.18
N LEU A 360 -1.72 -8.97 17.09
CA LEU A 360 -2.86 -8.04 17.03
C LEU A 360 -2.42 -6.58 17.27
N SER A 361 -1.45 -6.37 18.15
CA SER A 361 -0.84 -5.06 18.37
C SER A 361 -0.15 -4.53 17.12
N LEU A 362 0.62 -5.37 16.43
CA LEU A 362 1.25 -5.07 15.15
C LEU A 362 0.21 -4.82 14.06
N GLN A 363 -0.88 -5.62 14.00
CA GLN A 363 -1.99 -5.39 13.09
C GLN A 363 -2.58 -3.99 13.24
N ILE A 364 -2.72 -3.49 14.46
CA ILE A 364 -3.22 -2.12 14.74
C ILE A 364 -2.20 -1.07 14.33
N LEU A 365 -0.93 -1.25 14.69
CA LEU A 365 0.12 -0.26 14.39
C LEU A 365 0.34 -0.09 12.90
N TYR A 366 0.47 -1.19 12.16
CA TYR A 366 0.66 -1.18 10.70
C TYR A 366 -0.67 -1.08 9.93
N ARG A 367 -1.79 -0.86 10.63
CA ARG A 367 -3.07 -0.48 10.00
C ARG A 367 -2.98 0.97 9.53
N ASP A 368 -3.47 1.21 8.32
CA ASP A 368 -3.86 2.49 7.72
C ASP A 368 -3.29 3.76 8.40
N GLY A 369 -2.05 4.14 8.02
CA GLY A 369 -1.47 5.46 8.26
C GLY A 369 -1.13 5.81 9.72
N THR A 370 -1.73 5.16 10.72
CA THR A 370 -1.59 5.51 12.14
C THR A 370 -0.20 5.23 12.69
N ILE A 371 0.59 4.35 12.04
CA ILE A 371 1.97 4.06 12.43
C ILE A 371 2.84 5.32 12.57
N ARG A 372 2.54 6.37 11.79
CA ARG A 372 3.25 7.65 11.79
C ARG A 372 3.31 8.29 13.18
N GLU A 373 2.24 8.14 13.94
CA GLU A 373 2.14 8.72 15.29
C GLU A 373 3.04 8.03 16.30
N TYR A 374 3.54 6.84 15.96
CA TYR A 374 4.36 6.01 16.84
C TYR A 374 5.84 6.04 16.48
N TRP A 375 6.23 6.72 15.39
CA TRP A 375 7.64 6.81 15.02
C TRP A 375 8.46 7.65 16.01
N PRO A 376 9.77 7.36 16.14
CA PRO A 376 10.66 8.18 16.94
C PRO A 376 10.68 9.64 16.47
N GLN A 377 10.67 10.57 17.43
CA GLN A 377 11.00 11.97 17.16
C GLN A 377 12.51 12.13 16.97
N TRP A 378 12.89 13.06 16.11
CA TRP A 378 14.28 13.41 15.85
C TRP A 378 14.58 14.76 16.49
N VAL A 379 15.35 14.75 17.59
CA VAL A 379 15.76 15.96 18.32
C VAL A 379 17.15 16.36 17.86
N LYS A 380 17.30 17.58 17.34
CA LYS A 380 18.61 18.11 16.94
C LYS A 380 19.45 18.36 18.19
N ASN A 381 20.69 17.85 18.20
CA ASN A 381 21.60 17.96 19.34
C ASN A 381 22.21 19.36 19.47
#